data_AF-A0A0C9WQ52-F1
#
_entry.id   AF-A0A0C9WQ52-F1
#
_cell.length_a   1.000
_cell.length_b   1.000
_cell.length_c   1.000
_cell.angle_alpha   90.00
_cell.angle_beta   90.00
_cell.angle_gamma   90.00
#
_symmetry.space_group_name_H-M   'P 1'
#
loop_
_entity.id
_entity.type
_entity.pdbx_description
1 polymer ?
#
loop_
_entity_poly.entity_id
_entity_poly.type
_entity_poly.pdbx_seq_one_letter_code
_entity_poly.pdbx_strand_id
1 'polypeptide(L)'
;WNNVYFEKISLKAIGLRVQLGHVNTPCVLPVAGHQDFIVLHTNGLHYVTIDFCGCNERIPHRQQLLRSEWFPATVYQPQTCATFRLLDLFHIVTLTGKLSAHEFYRSLEHLTDNLRSLLSPCDSCRIPEDS
;
A
#
# COMPACT_ATOMS: atom_id res chain seq x y z
N TRP A 1 9.00 3.38 -17.55
CA TRP A 1 9.32 3.06 -18.96
C TRP A 1 10.74 2.53 -19.01
N ASN A 2 10.93 1.29 -19.44
CA ASN A 2 12.25 0.64 -19.48
C ASN A 2 12.75 0.44 -20.94
N ASN A 3 12.30 1.29 -21.87
CA ASN A 3 12.55 1.22 -23.31
C ASN A 3 11.90 0.06 -24.07
N VAL A 4 11.22 -0.87 -23.38
CA VAL A 4 10.45 -1.97 -24.02
C VAL A 4 8.99 -1.92 -23.61
N TYR A 5 8.70 -1.62 -22.34
CA TYR A 5 7.34 -1.47 -21.82
C TYR A 5 7.28 -0.49 -20.63
N PHE A 6 6.05 -0.15 -20.23
CA PHE A 6 5.80 0.55 -18.97
C PHE A 6 5.84 -0.45 -17.81
N GLU A 7 7.00 -0.54 -17.16
CA GLU A 7 7.15 -1.30 -15.93
C GLU A 7 6.68 -0.48 -14.72
N LYS A 8 5.85 -1.09 -13.86
CA LYS A 8 5.46 -0.50 -12.58
C LYS A 8 6.66 -0.55 -11.64
N ILE A 9 7.01 0.59 -11.06
CA ILE A 9 8.05 0.71 -10.04
C ILE A 9 7.37 1.15 -8.74
N SER A 10 7.78 0.58 -7.60
CA SER A 10 7.22 0.99 -6.32
C SER A 10 7.73 2.36 -5.90
N LEU A 11 6.96 3.08 -5.08
CA LEU A 11 7.40 4.36 -4.50
C LEU A 11 8.69 4.18 -3.69
N LYS A 12 8.83 3.04 -3.01
CA LYS A 12 10.08 2.63 -2.35
C LYS A 12 11.26 2.53 -3.34
N ALA A 13 11.07 1.97 -4.52
CA ALA A 13 12.15 1.78 -5.51
C ALA A 13 12.69 3.09 -6.10
N ILE A 14 11.86 4.15 -6.17
CA ILE A 14 12.31 5.50 -6.57
C ILE A 14 12.85 6.32 -5.40
N GLY A 15 13.00 5.71 -4.22
CA GLY A 15 13.59 6.35 -3.03
C GLY A 15 12.62 7.22 -2.24
N LEU A 16 11.31 7.15 -2.48
CA LEU A 16 10.33 7.89 -1.68
C LEU A 16 10.32 7.37 -0.24
N ARG A 17 10.64 8.26 0.70
CA ARG A 17 10.50 8.03 2.15
C ARG A 17 9.49 9.00 2.73
N VAL A 18 8.52 8.48 3.48
CA VAL A 18 7.48 9.28 4.12
C VAL A 18 7.88 9.54 5.57
N GLN A 19 8.21 10.79 5.88
CA GLN A 19 8.47 11.24 7.25
C GLN A 19 7.15 11.53 7.97
N LEU A 20 6.92 10.85 9.09
CA LEU A 20 5.77 11.02 9.96
C LEU A 20 6.13 11.92 11.15
N GLY A 21 5.11 12.60 11.70
CA GLY A 21 5.22 13.39 12.94
C GLY A 21 5.81 14.80 12.80
N HIS A 22 6.34 15.16 11.62
CA HIS A 22 6.77 16.52 11.28
C HIS A 22 6.09 16.97 9.98
N VAL A 23 5.67 18.22 9.92
CA VAL A 23 5.11 18.83 8.71
C VAL A 23 6.19 19.69 8.07
N ASN A 24 6.52 19.42 6.80
CA ASN A 24 7.41 20.22 5.95
C ASN A 24 8.84 20.46 6.48
N THR A 25 9.27 19.73 7.51
CA THR A 25 10.62 19.81 8.06
C THR A 25 11.19 18.41 8.23
N PRO A 26 12.48 18.19 7.89
CA PRO A 26 13.12 16.92 8.16
C PRO A 26 13.21 16.69 9.67
N CYS A 27 12.98 15.47 10.11
CA CYS A 27 13.14 15.11 11.51
C CYS A 27 14.64 15.00 11.84
N VAL A 28 15.04 15.54 13.00
CA VAL A 28 16.42 15.43 13.50
C VAL A 28 16.72 14.06 14.12
N LEU A 29 15.68 13.33 14.54
CA LEU A 29 15.75 12.00 15.14
C LEU A 29 14.73 11.06 14.47
N PRO A 30 14.91 10.70 13.19
CA PRO A 30 14.03 9.78 12.50
C PRO A 30 14.23 8.35 13.01
N VAL A 31 13.13 7.62 13.21
CA VAL A 31 13.11 6.20 13.57
C VAL A 31 12.52 5.42 12.41
N ALA A 32 13.33 4.57 11.77
CA ALA A 32 12.88 3.80 10.63
C ALA A 32 11.71 2.87 10.99
N GLY A 33 10.68 2.83 10.15
CA GLY A 33 9.61 1.85 10.26
C GLY A 33 9.99 0.50 9.67
N HIS A 34 9.00 -0.38 9.50
CA HIS A 34 9.20 -1.67 8.86
C HIS A 34 9.65 -1.49 7.40
N GLN A 35 10.58 -2.32 6.93
CA GLN A 35 11.12 -2.20 5.56
C GLN A 35 10.06 -2.47 4.50
N ASP A 36 9.17 -3.42 4.75
CA ASP A 36 8.08 -3.80 3.84
C ASP A 36 6.75 -3.21 4.30
N PHE A 37 6.71 -1.88 4.47
CA PHE A 37 5.52 -1.17 4.88
C PHE A 37 4.56 -0.97 3.71
N ILE A 38 3.29 -1.32 3.91
CA ILE A 38 2.24 -1.28 2.90
C ILE A 38 1.16 -0.29 3.31
N VAL A 39 0.85 0.65 2.41
CA VAL A 39 -0.27 1.57 2.56
C VAL A 39 -1.36 1.20 1.57
N LEU A 40 -2.53 0.82 2.07
CA LEU A 40 -3.72 0.57 1.26
C LEU A 40 -4.41 1.91 0.99
N HIS A 41 -4.60 2.21 -0.29
CA HIS A 41 -5.28 3.40 -0.77
C HIS A 41 -6.32 3.05 -1.83
N THR A 42 -7.20 3.98 -2.18
CA THR A 42 -8.33 3.74 -3.10
C THR A 42 -7.89 3.38 -4.52
N ASN A 43 -6.63 3.61 -4.87
CA ASN A 43 -6.02 3.28 -6.15
C ASN A 43 -5.12 2.03 -6.10
N GLY A 44 -5.07 1.31 -4.96
CA GLY A 44 -4.26 0.09 -4.79
C GLY A 44 -3.38 0.10 -3.55
N LEU A 45 -2.44 -0.85 -3.50
CA LEU A 45 -1.48 -1.10 -2.45
C LEU A 45 -0.16 -0.43 -2.81
N HIS A 46 0.40 0.33 -1.87
CA HIS A 46 1.64 1.07 -2.06
C HIS A 46 2.71 0.54 -1.11
N TYR A 47 3.78 0.00 -1.67
CA TYR A 47 4.99 -0.30 -0.91
C TYR A 47 5.81 0.98 -0.73
N VAL A 48 5.93 1.42 0.52
CA VAL A 48 6.58 2.68 0.89
C VAL A 48 7.62 2.44 1.97
N THR A 49 8.62 3.32 2.04
CA THR A 49 9.50 3.40 3.21
C THR A 49 9.00 4.53 4.09
N ILE A 50 8.93 4.30 5.40
CA ILE A 50 8.44 5.29 6.37
C ILE A 50 9.49 5.56 7.45
N ASP A 51 9.49 6.79 7.94
CA ASP A 51 10.31 7.20 9.07
C ASP A 51 9.42 7.88 10.12
N PHE A 52 9.35 7.31 11.32
CA PHE A 52 8.67 7.90 12.47
C PHE A 52 9.52 9.02 13.07
N CYS A 53 8.87 9.96 13.74
CA CYS A 53 9.54 10.97 14.54
C CYS A 53 9.89 10.42 15.92
N GLY A 54 11.16 10.51 16.30
CA GLY A 54 11.69 10.20 17.63
C GLY A 54 11.84 11.41 18.56
N CYS A 55 11.55 12.64 18.11
CA CYS A 55 11.75 13.86 18.91
C CYS A 55 10.87 13.93 20.17
N ASN A 56 9.76 13.20 20.21
CA ASN A 56 8.88 13.14 21.38
C ASN A 56 8.44 11.69 21.62
N GLU A 57 9.17 10.99 22.49
CA GLU A 57 8.93 9.59 22.84
C GLU A 57 7.53 9.33 23.43
N ARG A 58 6.85 10.37 23.94
CA ARG A 58 5.48 10.23 24.45
C ARG A 58 4.45 10.01 23.33
N ILE A 59 4.80 10.28 22.06
CA ILE A 59 3.91 10.13 20.93
C ILE A 59 4.18 8.75 20.27
N PRO A 60 3.35 7.74 20.52
CA PRO A 60 3.54 6.41 19.95
C PRO A 60 3.35 6.42 18.43
N HIS A 61 4.00 5.48 17.73
CA HIS A 61 3.94 5.32 16.27
C HIS A 61 2.50 5.33 15.72
N ARG A 62 1.55 4.67 16.38
CA ARG A 62 0.14 4.67 15.99
C ARG A 62 -0.46 6.08 15.92
N GLN A 63 -0.12 6.97 16.85
CA GLN A 63 -0.65 8.33 16.83
C GLN A 63 -0.05 9.15 15.70
N GLN A 64 1.23 8.91 15.36
CA GLN A 64 1.87 9.57 14.22
C GLN A 64 1.22 9.14 12.89
N LEU A 65 0.85 7.87 12.76
CA LEU A 65 0.09 7.35 11.61
C LEU A 65 -1.30 7.96 11.54
N LEU A 66 -2.04 7.97 12.65
CA LEU A 66 -3.39 8.54 12.69
C LEU A 66 -3.41 10.04 12.39
N ARG A 67 -2.40 10.79 12.84
CA ARG A 67 -2.23 12.21 12.47
C ARG A 67 -1.95 12.43 10.98
N SER A 68 -1.49 11.37 10.30
CA SER A 68 -1.26 11.36 8.85
C SER A 68 -2.41 10.68 8.10
N GLU A 69 -3.57 10.51 8.76
CA GLU A 69 -4.77 9.85 8.22
C GLU A 69 -4.55 8.40 7.78
N TRP A 70 -3.58 7.73 8.39
CA TRP A 70 -3.27 6.32 8.16
C TRP A 70 -3.70 5.50 9.38
N PHE A 71 -4.68 4.64 9.17
CA PHE A 71 -5.18 3.71 10.17
C PHE A 71 -4.34 2.43 10.17
N PRO A 72 -3.63 2.11 11.26
CA PRO A 72 -2.80 0.91 11.32
C PRO A 72 -3.65 -0.35 11.44
N ALA A 73 -3.28 -1.40 10.70
CA ALA A 73 -3.90 -2.72 10.84
C ALA A 73 -3.50 -3.42 12.16
N THR A 74 -2.33 -3.09 12.71
CA THR A 74 -1.81 -3.65 13.97
C THR A 74 -1.26 -2.54 14.88
N VAL A 75 -1.37 -2.73 16.20
CA VAL A 75 -1.10 -1.67 17.18
C VAL A 75 0.40 -1.51 17.51
N TYR A 76 1.14 -2.61 17.65
CA TYR A 76 2.51 -2.58 18.19
C TYR A 76 3.59 -2.33 17.14
N GLN A 77 3.46 -2.94 15.96
CA GLN A 77 4.39 -2.77 14.86
C GLN A 77 3.59 -2.82 13.55
N PRO A 78 3.01 -1.69 13.14
CA PRO A 78 2.26 -1.64 11.89
C PRO A 78 3.21 -1.91 10.75
N GLN A 79 2.97 -3.01 10.05
CA GLN A 79 3.53 -3.27 8.72
C GLN A 79 2.56 -2.77 7.64
N THR A 80 1.28 -2.69 7.98
CA THR A 80 0.20 -2.41 7.04
C THR A 80 -0.70 -1.32 7.61
N CYS A 81 -1.03 -0.32 6.79
CA CYS A 81 -1.97 0.74 7.14
C CYS A 81 -2.98 0.96 6.01
N ALA A 82 -4.20 1.34 6.37
CA ALA A 82 -5.21 1.82 5.43
C ALA A 82 -5.36 3.33 5.56
N THR A 83 -5.42 4.04 4.43
CA THR A 83 -5.78 5.48 4.46
C THR A 83 -7.23 5.66 4.91
N PHE A 84 -7.55 6.75 5.59
CA PHE A 84 -8.93 7.04 6.02
C PHE A 84 -9.89 7.09 4.82
N ARG A 85 -9.44 7.68 3.70
CA ARG A 85 -10.21 7.69 2.46
C ARG A 85 -10.56 6.28 1.94
N LEU A 86 -9.67 5.31 2.13
CA LEU A 86 -9.98 3.92 1.80
C LEU A 86 -11.04 3.35 2.74
N LEU A 87 -10.96 3.66 4.05
CA LEU A 87 -11.94 3.21 5.03
C LEU A 87 -13.33 3.79 4.74
N ASP A 88 -13.41 5.06 4.34
CA ASP A 88 -14.68 5.70 3.93
C ASP A 88 -15.28 4.98 2.71
N LEU A 89 -14.45 4.69 1.70
CA LEU A 89 -14.89 3.93 0.52
C LEU A 89 -15.34 2.53 0.90
N PHE A 90 -14.56 1.82 1.72
CA PHE A 90 -14.88 0.48 2.19
C PHE A 90 -16.22 0.46 2.94
N HIS A 91 -16.46 1.45 3.80
CA HIS A 91 -17.70 1.57 4.56
C HIS A 91 -18.91 1.71 3.63
N ILE A 92 -18.86 2.62 2.65
CA ILE A 92 -19.96 2.84 1.69
C ILE A 92 -20.21 1.58 0.84
N VAL A 93 -19.15 1.00 0.27
CA VAL A 93 -19.27 -0.17 -0.61
C VAL A 93 -19.80 -1.40 0.12
N THR A 94 -19.35 -1.64 1.35
CA THR A 94 -19.80 -2.78 2.17
C THR A 94 -21.27 -2.63 2.55
N LEU A 95 -21.72 -1.41 2.90
CA LEU A 95 -23.12 -1.14 3.24
C LEU A 95 -24.06 -1.29 2.05
N THR A 96 -23.68 -0.81 0.86
CA THR A 96 -24.56 -0.83 -0.32
C THR A 96 -24.54 -2.17 -1.06
N GLY A 97 -23.38 -2.84 -1.13
CA GLY A 97 -23.17 -3.98 -2.04
C GLY A 97 -23.09 -5.36 -1.39
N LYS A 98 -23.15 -5.47 -0.05
CA LYS A 98 -22.84 -6.71 0.70
C LYS A 98 -21.47 -7.31 0.34
N LEU A 99 -20.52 -6.46 -0.05
CA LEU A 99 -19.19 -6.88 -0.45
C LEU A 99 -18.36 -7.23 0.79
N SER A 100 -17.70 -8.37 0.78
CA SER A 100 -16.85 -8.78 1.92
C SER A 100 -15.53 -8.01 1.93
N ALA A 101 -14.92 -7.86 3.11
CA ALA A 101 -13.59 -7.24 3.25
C ALA A 101 -12.53 -7.92 2.35
N HIS A 102 -12.65 -9.23 2.17
CA HIS A 102 -11.76 -10.00 1.31
C HIS A 102 -11.91 -9.62 -0.18
N GLU A 103 -13.14 -9.55 -0.70
CA GLU A 103 -13.39 -9.14 -2.09
C GLU A 103 -12.93 -7.70 -2.35
N PHE A 104 -13.09 -6.81 -1.36
CA PHE A 104 -12.62 -5.44 -1.46
C PHE A 104 -11.09 -5.38 -1.56
N TYR A 105 -10.41 -6.12 -0.69
CA TYR A 105 -8.95 -6.22 -0.72
C TYR A 105 -8.44 -6.80 -2.05
N ARG A 106 -9.08 -7.86 -2.58
CA ARG A 106 -8.75 -8.41 -3.92
C ARG A 106 -8.91 -7.38 -5.03
N SER A 107 -9.94 -6.54 -4.95
CA SER A 107 -10.14 -5.44 -5.89
C SER A 107 -8.97 -4.44 -5.84
N LEU A 108 -8.44 -4.14 -4.65
CA LEU A 108 -7.24 -3.31 -4.49
C LEU A 108 -5.98 -4.00 -5.04
N GLU A 109 -5.83 -5.32 -4.84
CA GLU A 109 -4.74 -6.09 -5.45
C GLU A 109 -4.77 -5.98 -6.97
N HIS A 110 -5.95 -6.10 -7.58
CA HIS A 110 -6.11 -5.93 -9.03
C HIS A 110 -5.71 -4.51 -9.48
N LEU A 111 -6.17 -3.45 -8.81
CA LEU A 111 -5.73 -2.08 -9.13
C LEU A 111 -4.21 -1.92 -9.08
N THR A 112 -3.56 -2.58 -8.12
CA THR A 112 -2.11 -2.55 -7.93
C THR A 112 -1.36 -3.31 -9.01
N ASP A 113 -1.88 -4.47 -9.43
CA ASP A 113 -1.27 -5.32 -10.43
C ASP A 113 -2.34 -6.00 -11.31
N ASN A 114 -2.84 -5.24 -12.29
CA ASN A 114 -3.78 -5.74 -13.29
C ASN A 114 -3.17 -6.87 -14.16
N LEU A 115 -1.85 -7.09 -14.15
CA LEU A 115 -1.20 -8.09 -14.99
C LEU A 115 -1.46 -9.52 -14.47
N ARG A 116 -1.59 -9.69 -13.14
CA ARG A 116 -1.85 -11.00 -12.54
C ARG A 116 -3.22 -11.58 -12.90
N SER A 117 -4.22 -10.74 -13.24
CA SER A 117 -5.52 -11.24 -13.70
C SER A 117 -5.58 -11.52 -15.21
N LEU A 118 -4.66 -10.97 -16.00
CA LEU A 118 -4.54 -11.23 -17.44
C LEU A 118 -3.66 -12.45 -17.77
N LEU A 119 -2.96 -12.98 -16.76
CA LEU A 119 -2.11 -14.17 -16.86
C LEU A 119 -2.70 -15.38 -16.11
N SER A 120 -4.02 -15.52 -16.01
CA SER A 120 -4.56 -16.89 -15.97
C SER A 120 -4.11 -17.53 -17.29
N PRO A 121 -3.21 -18.51 -17.29
CA PRO A 121 -2.81 -19.16 -18.53
C PRO A 121 -4.08 -19.71 -19.16
N CYS A 122 -4.41 -19.25 -20.36
CA CYS A 122 -5.36 -19.97 -21.16
C CYS A 122 -4.66 -21.29 -21.51
N ASP A 123 -4.93 -22.35 -20.74
CA ASP A 123 -4.32 -23.69 -20.88
C ASP A 123 -4.67 -24.39 -22.22
N SER A 124 -5.17 -23.66 -23.22
CA SER A 124 -5.60 -24.20 -24.50
C SER A 124 -4.75 -23.80 -25.70
N CYS A 125 -3.71 -22.98 -25.56
CA CYS A 125 -2.78 -22.72 -26.67
C CYS A 125 -1.63 -23.73 -26.70
N ARG A 126 -1.95 -25.01 -26.92
CA ARG A 126 -0.98 -25.97 -27.49
C ARG A 126 -0.90 -25.68 -28.98
N ILE A 127 0.17 -25.03 -29.41
CA ILE A 127 0.59 -25.07 -30.81
C ILE A 127 1.31 -26.41 -30.98
N PRO A 128 0.86 -27.31 -31.87
CA PRO A 128 1.66 -28.47 -32.25
C PRO A 128 2.81 -27.98 -33.14
N GLU A 129 4.04 -28.19 -32.70
CA GLU A 129 5.21 -28.10 -33.58
C GLU A 129 5.23 -29.36 -34.46
N ASP A 130 4.72 -29.24 -35.69
CA ASP A 130 5.02 -30.15 -36.79
C ASP A 130 6.18 -29.56 -37.62
N SER A 131 7.35 -30.19 -37.60
CA SER A 131 8.16 -30.62 -38.76
C SER A 131 9.58 -31.05 -38.37
#